data_AF-A0A2N2AH90-F1
#
_entry.id   AF-A0A2N2AH90-F1
#
_cell.length_a   1.000
_cell.length_b   1.000
_cell.length_c   1.000
_cell.angle_alpha   90.00
_cell.angle_beta   90.00
_cell.angle_gamma   90.00
#
_symmetry.space_group_name_H-M   'P 1'
#
loop_
_entity.id
_entity.type
_entity.pdbx_description
1 polymer ?
#
loop_
_entity_poly.entity_id
_entity_poly.type
_entity_poly.pdbx_seq_one_letter_code
_entity_poly.pdbx_strand_id
1 'polypeptide(L)' 'MLSFVYQLAHTFEREHGYPPNLLYLNHRHYNALRADLPTDSEQGTLRERLGMEIVLTEEVVHPHVAWTHMAWQQAVG' A
#
# COMPACT_ATOMS: atom_id res chain seq x y z
N MET A 1 3.95 -5.30 -10.05
CA MET A 1 3.17 -4.98 -8.83
C MET A 1 3.24 -3.51 -8.47
N LEU A 2 4.42 -2.89 -8.40
CA LEU A 2 4.54 -1.47 -8.01
C LEU A 2 3.74 -0.52 -8.91
N SER A 3 3.80 -0.70 -10.23
CA SER A 3 2.98 0.06 -11.19
C SER A 3 1.47 -0.10 -10.96
N PHE A 4 1.02 -1.28 -10.54
CA PHE A 4 -0.38 -1.57 -10.23
C PHE A 4 -0.84 -0.82 -8.98
N VAL A 5 0.00 -0.75 -7.94
CA VAL A 5 -0.29 0.02 -6.72
C VAL A 5 -0.40 1.51 -7.03
N TYR A 6 0.50 2.06 -7.86
CA TYR A 6 0.39 3.46 -8.29
C TYR A 6 -0.88 3.73 -9.10
N GLN A 7 -1.28 2.78 -9.96
CA GLN A 7 -2.52 2.90 -10.71
C GLN A 7 -3.74 2.90 -9.77
N LEU A 8 -3.77 2.02 -8.76
CA LEU A 8 -4.84 2.00 -7.75
C LEU A 8 -4.92 3.34 -7.00
N ALA A 9 -3.78 3.86 -6.57
CA ALA A 9 -3.73 5.14 -5.87
C ALA A 9 -4.19 6.30 -6.74
N HIS A 10 -3.77 6.34 -8.01
CA HIS A 10 -4.17 7.36 -8.95
C HIS A 10 -5.67 7.31 -9.30
N THR A 11 -6.22 6.11 -9.48
CA THR A 11 -7.67 5.95 -9.70
C THR A 11 -8.46 6.41 -8.49
N PHE A 12 -8.04 6.02 -7.28
CA PHE A 12 -8.68 6.46 -6.04
C PHE A 12 -8.67 7.97 -5.89
N GLU A 13 -7.52 8.62 -6.11
CA GLU A 13 -7.41 10.09 -6.05
C GLU A 13 -8.32 10.77 -7.07
N ARG A 14 -8.41 10.25 -8.30
CA ARG A 14 -9.31 10.78 -9.33
C ARG A 14 -10.79 10.62 -8.97
N GLU A 15 -11.16 9.56 -8.25
CA GLU A 15 -12.54 9.28 -7.87
C GLU A 15 -12.96 10.04 -6.60
N HIS A 16 -12.05 10.25 -5.65
CA HIS A 16 -12.36 10.81 -4.33
C HIS A 16 -11.86 12.25 -4.12
N GLY A 17 -10.91 12.73 -4.93
CA GLY A 17 -10.31 14.07 -4.81
C GLY A 17 -9.22 14.19 -3.74
N TYR A 18 -8.78 13.09 -3.15
CA TYR A 18 -7.68 13.02 -2.19
C TYR A 18 -6.91 11.71 -2.32
N PRO A 19 -5.60 11.68 -2.03
CA PRO A 19 -4.80 10.46 -2.14
C PRO A 19 -5.18 9.45 -1.06
N PRO A 20 -5.10 8.14 -1.34
CA PRO A 20 -5.26 7.12 -0.30
C PRO A 20 -4.07 7.15 0.67
N ASN A 21 -4.29 6.65 1.87
CA ASN A 21 -3.23 6.51 2.89
C ASN A 21 -3.09 5.07 3.42
N LEU A 22 -3.89 4.12 2.91
CA LEU A 22 -3.82 2.71 3.24
C LEU A 22 -3.72 1.85 1.98
N LEU A 23 -2.90 0.81 2.06
CA LEU A 23 -2.74 -0.23 1.05
C LEU A 23 -2.95 -1.60 1.70
N TYR A 24 -3.99 -2.30 1.28
CA TYR A 24 -4.32 -3.65 1.74
C TYR A 24 -3.71 -4.70 0.81
N LEU A 25 -2.95 -5.62 1.38
CA LEU A 25 -2.24 -6.69 0.67
C LEU A 25 -2.29 -7.98 1.49
N ASN A 26 -2.07 -9.11 0.82
CA ASN A 26 -1.66 -10.34 1.49
C ASN A 26 -0.13 -10.49 1.43
N HIS A 27 0.42 -11.50 2.13
CA HIS A 27 1.85 -11.72 2.17
C HIS A 27 2.48 -11.95 0.79
N ARG A 28 1.76 -12.62 -0.13
CA ARG A 28 2.24 -12.85 -1.50
C ARG A 28 2.38 -11.55 -2.28
N HIS A 29 1.38 -10.67 -2.20
CA HIS A 29 1.42 -9.36 -2.86
C HIS A 29 2.49 -8.46 -2.26
N TYR A 30 2.68 -8.50 -0.94
CA TYR A 30 3.75 -7.77 -0.27
C TYR A 30 5.14 -8.21 -0.74
N ASN A 31 5.38 -9.51 -0.85
CA ASN A 31 6.65 -10.03 -1.35
C ASN A 31 6.89 -9.64 -2.82
N ALA A 32 5.87 -9.69 -3.66
CA ALA A 32 5.95 -9.23 -5.05
C ALA A 32 6.24 -7.72 -5.12
N LEU A 33 5.58 -6.92 -4.28
CA LEU A 33 5.82 -5.48 -4.19
C LEU A 33 7.24 -5.16 -3.73
N ARG A 34 7.76 -5.90 -2.74
CA ARG A 34 9.14 -5.75 -2.27
C ARG A 34 10.16 -6.13 -3.35
N ALA A 35 9.90 -7.17 -4.14
CA ALA A 35 10.77 -7.58 -5.24
C ALA A 35 10.84 -6.54 -6.37
N ASP A 36 9.77 -5.77 -6.58
CA ASP A 36 9.72 -4.68 -7.55
C ASP A 36 10.45 -3.42 -7.07
N LEU A 37 10.75 -3.29 -5.77
CA LEU A 37 11.50 -2.15 -5.26
C LEU A 37 12.99 -2.34 -5.51
N PRO A 38 13.70 -1.33 -6.05
CA PRO A 38 15.16 -1.37 -6.17
C PRO A 38 15.81 -1.54 -4.79
N THR A 39 16.64 -2.58 -4.67
CA THR A 39 17.40 -2.97 -3.46
C THR A 39 18.32 -1.86 -2.93
N ASP A 40 18.74 -0.94 -3.80
CA ASP A 40 19.73 0.12 -3.56
C ASP A 40 19.13 1.45 -3.06
N SER A 41 17.90 1.43 -2.55
CA SER A 41 17.23 2.68 -2.17
C SER A 41 17.56 3.06 -0.73
N GLU A 42 18.56 3.92 -0.51
CA GLU A 42 18.78 4.68 0.75
C GLU A 42 17.57 5.57 1.15
N GLN A 43 16.42 5.45 0.47
CA GLN A 43 15.29 6.37 0.47
C GLN A 43 14.11 5.92 1.36
N GLY A 44 14.41 5.17 2.43
CA GLY A 44 13.42 4.80 3.44
C GLY A 44 12.62 3.52 3.15
N THR A 45 11.80 3.16 4.12
CA THR A 45 10.89 2.03 4.13
C THR A 45 9.85 2.13 3.00
N LEU A 46 9.30 0.98 2.59
CA LEU A 46 8.25 0.90 1.55
C LEU A 46 7.05 1.85 1.84
N ARG A 47 6.77 2.12 3.11
CA ARG A 47 5.74 3.08 3.55
C ARG A 47 6.08 4.52 3.17
N GLU A 48 7.33 4.94 3.38
CA GLU A 48 7.82 6.29 3.04
C GLU A 48 7.80 6.52 1.52
N ARG A 49 8.09 5.47 0.73
CA ARG A 49 8.04 5.55 -0.74
C ARG A 49 6.62 5.62 -1.30
N LEU A 50 5.67 4.96 -0.64
CA LEU A 50 4.29 4.91 -1.08
C LEU A 50 3.44 6.05 -0.49
N GLY A 51 3.88 6.66 0.60
CA GLY A 51 3.04 7.59 1.38
C GLY A 51 1.80 6.90 1.99
N MET A 52 1.81 5.57 2.04
CA MET A 52 0.68 4.74 2.47
C MET A 52 1.14 3.76 3.54
N GLU A 53 0.28 3.56 4.54
CA GLU A 53 0.40 2.47 5.49
C GLU A 53 -0.01 1.14 4.85
N ILE A 54 0.68 0.07 5.21
CA ILE A 54 0.45 -1.26 4.64
C ILE A 54 -0.25 -2.14 5.66
N VAL A 55 -1.42 -2.65 5.28
CA VAL A 55 -2.18 -3.62 6.05
C VAL A 55 -2.03 -4.98 5.40
N LEU A 56 -1.48 -5.93 6.15
CA LEU A 56 -1.32 -7.32 5.73
C LEU A 56 -2.46 -8.17 6.30
N THR A 57 -3.24 -8.78 5.42
CA THR A 57 -4.28 -9.74 5.78
C THR A 57 -4.45 -10.79 4.69
N GLU A 58 -4.68 -12.04 5.09
CA GLU A 58 -4.90 -13.16 4.17
C GLU A 58 -6.28 -13.12 3.50
N GLU A 59 -7.21 -12.31 4.02
CA GLU A 59 -8.54 -12.11 3.43
C GLU A 59 -8.49 -11.30 2.12
N VAL A 60 -7.38 -10.62 1.86
CA VAL A 60 -7.20 -9.80 0.66
C VAL A 60 -6.80 -10.68 -0.54
N VAL A 61 -7.80 -10.96 -1.39
CA VAL A 61 -7.60 -11.63 -2.68
C VAL A 61 -7.05 -10.66 -3.73
N HIS A 62 -7.46 -9.39 -3.68
CA HIS A 62 -7.04 -8.34 -4.62
C HIS A 62 -6.49 -7.12 -3.86
N PRO A 63 -5.27 -6.63 -4.21
CA PRO A 63 -4.76 -5.39 -3.63
C PRO A 63 -5.75 -4.25 -3.83
N HIS A 64 -5.99 -3.47 -2.79
CA HIS A 64 -6.81 -2.27 -2.87
C HIS A 64 -6.28 -1.18 -1.95
N VAL A 65 -6.64 0.06 -2.29
CA VAL A 65 -6.28 1.24 -1.53
C VAL A 65 -7.50 1.78 -0.80
N ALA A 66 -7.26 2.41 0.34
CA ALA A 66 -8.30 3.08 1.11
C ALA A 66 -7.76 4.34 1.74
N TRP A 67 -8.67 5.13 2.31
CA TRP A 67 -8.32 6.28 3.10
C TRP A 67 -9.00 6.23 4.46
N THR A 68 -8.24 6.53 5.51
CA THR A 68 -8.75 6.61 6.88
C THR A 68 -8.26 7.87 7.59
N HIS A 69 -9.13 8.47 8.39
CA HIS A 69 -8.74 9.53 9.33
C HIS A 69 -8.02 8.99 10.57
N MET A 70 -8.08 7.69 10.84
CA MET A 70 -7.52 7.09 12.04
C MET A 70 -6.03 6.79 11.83
N ALA A 71 -5.17 7.33 12.70
CA ALA A 71 -3.84 6.80 12.91
C ALA A 71 -3.99 5.39 13.49
N TRP A 72 -3.96 4.37 12.63
CA TRP A 72 -4.29 3.00 13.02
C TRP A 72 -3.28 2.48 14.04
N GLN A 73 -3.70 2.41 15.30
CA GLN A 73 -3.16 1.47 16.27
C GLN A 73 -3.78 0.10 15.99
N GLN A 74 -2.90 -0.91 15.89
CA GLN A 74 -3.18 -2.34 15.98
C GLN A 74 -3.81 -3.04 14.76
N ALA A 75 -2.96 -3.71 13.99
CA ALA A 75 -3.23 -5.07 13.55
C ALA A 75 -2.22 -5.99 14.25
N VAL A 76 -2.45 -6.26 15.54
CA VAL A 76 -1.87 -7.39 16.27
C VAL A 76 -3.05 -8.10 16.93
N GLY A 77 -3.37 -9.28 16.42
CA GLY A 77 -4.41 -10.18 16.92
C GLY A 77 -4.13 -11.56 16.35
#